data_AF-A0A7X4APR4-F1
#
_entry.id   AF-A0A7X4APR4-F1
#
_cell.length_a   1.000
_cell.length_b   1.000
_cell.length_c   1.000
_cell.angle_alpha   90.00
_cell.angle_beta   90.00
_cell.angle_gamma   90.00
#
_symmetry.space_group_name_H-M   'P 1'
#
loop_
_entity.id
_entity.type
_entity.pdbx_description
1 polymer ?
#
loop_
_entity_poly.entity_id
_entity_poly.type
_entity_poly.pdbx_seq_one_letter_code
_entity_poly.pdbx_strand_id
1 'polypeptide(L)'
;MATFGTGDYQYEVVEGWGMIPQLGLVSGVACDSNDRVYVYNRSPRPAMLVFEADGTFVTEWGKDIFQKPHGIWMSPDDVIYTTDTVDHTVRKFSLDGELLQTFGTVDQPGPPGGPFNEPTRAVLSASGEMYVSDGYGQSRVHRMTADGEVIVSWGAPGTGPGEFNLPHDVTVDHNDRVYILDRGNLRCQIFNNNGEYLTEWTDLRSPNDLFIDSDNVIHIAEGGQRISIMTLDGEVIGRWGEKGDAPGQFSDSPHGIWIDSKGDIYVSEVIADRRFQKFARI
;
A
#
# COMPACT_ATOMS: atom_id res chain seq x y z
N MET A 1 25.16 13.86 2.01
CA MET A 1 24.69 12.65 1.32
C MET A 1 23.96 13.09 0.05
N ALA A 2 23.41 12.19 -0.77
CA ALA A 2 22.52 12.60 -1.85
C ALA A 2 21.19 13.06 -1.24
N THR A 3 20.68 14.20 -1.69
CA THR A 3 19.37 14.72 -1.27
C THR A 3 18.34 14.41 -2.35
N PHE A 4 17.18 13.92 -1.94
CA PHE A 4 16.05 13.58 -2.80
C PHE A 4 14.86 14.49 -2.51
N GLY A 5 13.96 14.66 -3.50
CA GLY A 5 12.78 15.50 -3.36
C GLY A 5 13.04 17.00 -3.56
N THR A 6 12.08 17.82 -3.15
CA THR A 6 11.98 19.25 -3.51
C THR A 6 11.24 20.03 -2.44
N GLY A 7 11.56 21.33 -2.32
CA GLY A 7 10.87 22.22 -1.37
C GLY A 7 10.98 21.72 0.06
N ASP A 8 9.86 21.68 0.77
CA ASP A 8 9.80 21.16 2.15
C ASP A 8 9.92 19.63 2.21
N TYR A 9 9.77 18.92 1.07
CA TYR A 9 9.79 17.46 0.95
C TYR A 9 11.16 16.97 0.50
N GLN A 10 12.18 17.20 1.32
CA GLN A 10 13.56 16.77 1.07
C GLN A 10 13.99 15.65 2.00
N TYR A 11 14.79 14.73 1.46
CA TYR A 11 15.15 13.50 2.16
C TYR A 11 16.60 13.06 1.93
N GLU A 12 17.15 12.34 2.89
CA GLU A 12 18.38 11.55 2.75
C GLU A 12 18.10 10.07 3.00
N VAL A 13 18.78 9.18 2.27
CA VAL A 13 18.63 7.73 2.49
C VAL A 13 19.33 7.31 3.78
N VAL A 14 18.63 6.55 4.61
CA VAL A 14 19.19 5.90 5.80
C VAL A 14 19.76 4.54 5.39
N GLU A 15 21.05 4.52 5.07
CA GLU A 15 21.71 3.30 4.61
C GLU A 15 21.69 2.19 5.67
N GLY A 16 21.34 0.97 5.25
CA GLY A 16 21.36 -0.23 6.09
C GLY A 16 20.20 -0.38 7.06
N TRP A 17 19.20 0.51 7.01
CA TRP A 17 18.00 0.42 7.85
C TRP A 17 17.28 -0.94 7.69
N GLY A 18 16.95 -1.60 8.80
CA GLY A 18 16.12 -2.82 8.80
C GLY A 18 16.75 -4.06 8.15
N MET A 19 18.05 -4.04 7.83
CA MET A 19 18.69 -5.12 7.09
C MET A 19 18.98 -6.35 7.96
N ILE A 20 18.12 -7.36 7.86
CA ILE A 20 18.27 -8.65 8.55
C ILE A 20 18.31 -9.84 7.57
N PRO A 21 18.79 -11.02 7.98
CA PRO A 21 18.82 -12.22 7.12
C PRO A 21 17.45 -12.68 6.61
N GLN A 22 16.37 -12.41 7.35
CA GLN A 22 15.00 -12.82 7.05
C GLN A 22 14.25 -11.88 6.10
N LEU A 23 14.78 -10.67 5.89
CA LEU A 23 14.22 -9.74 4.92
C LEU A 23 14.37 -10.35 3.53
N GLY A 24 13.32 -10.32 2.73
CA GLY A 24 13.37 -10.71 1.32
C GLY A 24 12.57 -9.78 0.45
N LEU A 25 11.58 -10.32 -0.26
CA LEU A 25 10.65 -9.53 -1.06
C LEU A 25 9.57 -8.92 -0.15
N VAL A 26 9.47 -7.60 -0.11
CA VAL A 26 8.55 -6.91 0.77
C VAL A 26 7.41 -6.30 -0.04
N SER A 27 6.19 -6.71 0.28
CA SER A 27 4.99 -6.28 -0.43
C SER A 27 4.39 -4.99 0.11
N GLY A 28 4.61 -4.68 1.38
CA GLY A 28 4.03 -3.50 1.99
C GLY A 28 4.75 -3.13 3.27
N VAL A 29 4.54 -1.88 3.68
CA VAL A 29 5.01 -1.34 4.95
C VAL A 29 3.91 -0.48 5.57
N ALA A 30 3.81 -0.51 6.89
CA ALA A 30 3.05 0.46 7.66
C ALA A 30 3.76 0.81 8.98
N CYS A 31 3.47 1.96 9.57
CA CYS A 31 3.96 2.34 10.89
C CYS A 31 2.81 2.48 11.88
N ASP A 32 3.05 2.11 13.14
CA ASP A 32 2.11 2.39 14.25
C ASP A 32 2.28 3.83 14.77
N SER A 33 1.44 4.20 15.74
CA SER A 33 1.46 5.52 16.39
C SER A 33 2.76 5.86 17.15
N ASN A 34 3.66 4.90 17.34
CA ASN A 34 4.97 5.07 17.98
C ASN A 34 6.13 5.02 16.95
N ASP A 35 5.83 5.09 15.65
CA ASP A 35 6.76 4.92 14.53
C ASP A 35 7.45 3.55 14.49
N ARG A 36 6.88 2.52 15.11
CA ARG A 36 7.35 1.15 14.90
C ARG A 36 6.91 0.70 13.52
N VAL A 37 7.81 0.05 12.79
CA VAL A 37 7.66 -0.26 11.38
C VAL A 37 7.31 -1.73 11.19
N TYR A 38 6.20 -1.97 10.50
CA TYR A 38 5.62 -3.27 10.18
C TYR A 38 5.85 -3.56 8.70
N VAL A 39 6.65 -4.57 8.41
CA VAL A 39 7.13 -4.92 7.07
C VAL A 39 6.47 -6.23 6.65
N TYR A 40 5.57 -6.16 5.65
CA TYR A 40 4.78 -7.30 5.19
C TYR A 40 5.54 -8.07 4.11
N ASN A 41 6.24 -9.10 4.55
CA ASN A 41 7.31 -9.79 3.83
C ASN A 41 6.80 -11.08 3.17
N ARG A 42 7.06 -11.29 1.87
CA ARG A 42 6.66 -12.47 1.08
C ARG A 42 7.66 -13.62 1.13
N SER A 43 8.95 -13.33 1.20
CA SER A 43 10.03 -14.33 1.07
C SER A 43 11.20 -14.04 2.02
N PRO A 44 12.01 -15.04 2.41
CA PRO A 44 11.95 -16.45 2.03
C PRO A 44 10.76 -17.19 2.65
N ARG A 45 10.10 -16.62 3.66
CA ARG A 45 8.83 -17.10 4.20
C ARG A 45 7.90 -15.91 4.44
N PRO A 46 6.60 -16.03 4.10
CA PRO A 46 5.60 -15.03 4.46
C PRO A 46 5.62 -14.75 5.97
N ALA A 47 5.70 -13.48 6.36
CA ALA A 47 5.64 -13.05 7.75
C ALA A 47 5.39 -11.54 7.83
N MET A 48 4.91 -11.10 8.98
CA MET A 48 5.11 -9.72 9.41
C MET A 48 6.47 -9.63 10.12
N LEU A 49 7.32 -8.71 9.69
CA LEU A 49 8.56 -8.35 10.38
C LEU A 49 8.37 -7.00 11.05
N VAL A 50 8.80 -6.86 12.30
CA VAL A 50 8.57 -5.65 13.09
C VAL A 50 9.91 -5.06 13.49
N PHE A 51 10.07 -3.75 13.30
CA PHE A 51 11.30 -3.01 13.57
C PHE A 51 10.99 -1.74 14.36
N GLU A 52 11.89 -1.32 15.24
CA GLU A 52 11.88 0.04 15.78
C GLU A 52 12.19 1.05 14.66
N ALA A 53 11.85 2.32 14.88
CA ALA A 53 12.06 3.41 13.92
C ALA A 53 13.53 3.57 13.46
N ASP A 54 14.50 3.11 14.26
CA ASP A 54 15.93 3.11 13.95
C ASP A 54 16.40 1.90 13.13
N GLY A 55 15.49 0.96 12.84
CA GLY A 55 15.76 -0.25 12.06
C GLY A 55 16.16 -1.46 12.89
N THR A 56 16.14 -1.36 14.23
CA THR A 56 16.36 -2.49 15.13
C THR A 56 15.22 -3.49 14.99
N PHE A 57 15.52 -4.74 14.63
CA PHE A 57 14.53 -5.81 14.55
C PHE A 57 13.97 -6.17 15.94
N VAL A 58 12.65 -6.23 16.05
CA VAL A 58 11.91 -6.51 17.29
C VAL A 58 11.40 -7.95 17.30
N THR A 59 10.56 -8.31 16.32
CA THR A 59 9.89 -9.61 16.29
C THR A 59 9.39 -9.96 14.89
N GLU A 60 8.95 -11.21 14.71
CA GLU A 60 8.26 -11.68 13.52
C GLU A 60 7.07 -12.57 13.90
N TRP A 61 5.97 -12.47 13.14
CA TRP A 61 4.76 -13.26 13.37
C TRP A 61 3.99 -13.55 12.07
N GLY A 62 2.96 -14.40 12.14
CA GLY A 62 2.07 -14.69 11.01
C GLY A 62 2.60 -15.71 9.98
N LYS A 63 3.69 -16.41 10.27
CA LYS A 63 4.31 -17.40 9.35
C LYS A 63 3.38 -18.54 8.92
N ASP A 64 2.46 -18.92 9.79
CA ASP A 64 1.48 -19.98 9.55
C ASP A 64 0.10 -19.42 9.16
N ILE A 65 0.01 -18.10 8.95
CA ILE A 65 -1.22 -17.37 8.63
C ILE A 65 -1.16 -16.86 7.19
N PHE A 66 -0.03 -16.29 6.78
CA PHE A 66 0.12 -15.65 5.48
C PHE A 66 0.60 -16.64 4.41
N GLN A 67 -0.04 -16.62 3.24
CA GLN A 67 0.34 -17.41 2.07
C GLN A 67 1.06 -16.56 1.02
N LYS A 68 0.48 -15.42 0.64
CA LYS A 68 1.10 -14.43 -0.26
C LYS A 68 0.70 -13.01 0.15
N PRO A 69 1.42 -12.45 1.12
CA PRO A 69 1.32 -11.05 1.53
C PRO A 69 1.19 -10.08 0.38
N HIS A 70 0.24 -9.16 0.44
CA HIS A 70 0.09 -8.12 -0.56
C HIS A 70 -0.01 -6.71 0.03
N GLY A 71 -1.21 -6.25 0.38
CA GLY A 71 -1.40 -4.92 0.99
C GLY A 71 -1.28 -4.97 2.51
N ILE A 72 -0.76 -3.89 3.10
CA ILE A 72 -0.82 -3.61 4.53
C ILE A 72 -1.26 -2.16 4.74
N TRP A 73 -2.11 -1.91 5.72
CA TRP A 73 -2.49 -0.57 6.15
C TRP A 73 -2.66 -0.54 7.66
N MET A 74 -2.11 0.49 8.32
CA MET A 74 -2.30 0.72 9.74
C MET A 74 -3.42 1.74 9.94
N SER A 75 -4.42 1.39 10.75
CA SER A 75 -5.46 2.34 11.16
C SER A 75 -4.94 3.32 12.22
N PRO A 76 -5.60 4.49 12.40
CA PRO A 76 -5.23 5.44 13.46
C PRO A 76 -5.28 4.87 14.89
N ASP A 77 -6.01 3.77 15.10
CA ASP A 77 -6.13 3.07 16.39
C ASP A 77 -5.17 1.87 16.49
N ASP A 78 -4.12 1.82 15.66
CA ASP A 78 -3.08 0.78 15.67
C ASP A 78 -3.60 -0.65 15.38
N VAL A 79 -4.68 -0.76 14.61
CA VAL A 79 -5.13 -2.03 14.02
C VAL A 79 -4.54 -2.19 12.62
N ILE A 80 -3.92 -3.34 12.37
CA ILE A 80 -3.27 -3.69 11.10
C ILE A 80 -4.27 -4.38 10.19
N TYR A 81 -4.44 -3.87 8.97
CA TYR A 81 -5.21 -4.49 7.91
C TYR A 81 -4.27 -5.08 6.88
N THR A 82 -4.47 -6.33 6.51
CA THR A 82 -3.65 -7.00 5.48
C THR A 82 -4.52 -7.64 4.42
N THR A 83 -4.05 -7.68 3.18
CA THR A 83 -4.61 -8.54 2.14
C THR A 83 -3.67 -9.70 1.82
N ASP A 84 -4.24 -10.85 1.47
CA ASP A 84 -3.49 -12.00 0.97
C ASP A 84 -4.08 -12.44 -0.37
N THR A 85 -3.21 -12.47 -1.38
CA THR A 85 -3.65 -12.73 -2.76
C THR A 85 -3.86 -14.19 -3.07
N VAL A 86 -3.31 -15.12 -2.27
CA VAL A 86 -3.49 -16.56 -2.52
C VAL A 86 -4.70 -17.09 -1.78
N ASP A 87 -4.92 -16.68 -0.53
CA ASP A 87 -6.06 -17.19 0.23
C ASP A 87 -7.33 -16.34 0.09
N HIS A 88 -7.24 -15.25 -0.68
CA HIS A 88 -8.32 -14.35 -1.05
C HIS A 88 -9.00 -13.64 0.14
N THR A 89 -8.23 -13.29 1.18
CA THR A 89 -8.78 -12.64 2.37
C THR A 89 -8.26 -11.24 2.61
N VAL A 90 -9.06 -10.48 3.36
CA VAL A 90 -8.62 -9.32 4.13
C VAL A 90 -8.66 -9.70 5.61
N ARG A 91 -7.66 -9.32 6.39
CA ARG A 91 -7.59 -9.65 7.83
C ARG A 91 -7.20 -8.43 8.66
N LYS A 92 -7.72 -8.36 9.89
CA LYS A 92 -7.35 -7.38 10.92
C LYS A 92 -6.51 -8.06 12.00
N PHE A 93 -5.42 -7.42 12.40
CA PHE A 93 -4.56 -7.87 13.49
C PHE A 93 -4.30 -6.76 14.50
N SER A 94 -4.04 -7.13 15.73
CA SER A 94 -3.37 -6.26 16.71
C SER A 94 -1.89 -6.09 16.38
N LEU A 95 -1.23 -5.15 17.05
CA LEU A 95 0.22 -4.89 16.93
C LEU A 95 1.10 -6.09 17.32
N ASP A 96 0.62 -7.01 18.17
CA ASP A 96 1.32 -8.23 18.59
C ASP A 96 0.96 -9.47 17.76
N GLY A 97 0.14 -9.31 16.72
CA GLY A 97 -0.18 -10.37 15.75
C GLY A 97 -1.37 -11.25 16.12
N GLU A 98 -2.21 -10.84 17.09
CA GLU A 98 -3.49 -11.49 17.33
C GLU A 98 -4.43 -11.24 16.15
N LEU A 99 -4.95 -12.32 15.55
CA LEU A 99 -5.96 -12.22 14.49
C LEU A 99 -7.30 -11.79 15.10
N LEU A 100 -7.72 -10.57 14.81
CA LEU A 100 -8.97 -9.99 15.32
C LEU A 100 -10.17 -10.37 14.44
N GLN A 101 -9.98 -10.35 13.11
CA GLN A 101 -11.07 -10.61 12.16
C GLN A 101 -10.55 -11.06 10.80
N THR A 102 -11.30 -11.93 10.13
CA THR A 102 -11.08 -12.32 8.72
C THR A 102 -12.33 -11.98 7.90
N PHE A 103 -12.12 -11.36 6.74
CA PHE A 103 -13.13 -11.09 5.72
C PHE A 103 -12.84 -11.91 4.47
N GLY A 104 -13.90 -12.38 3.81
CA GLY A 104 -13.80 -13.40 2.77
C GLY A 104 -13.76 -14.80 3.38
N THR A 105 -13.57 -15.80 2.54
CA THR A 105 -13.45 -17.21 2.96
C THR A 105 -12.09 -17.73 2.52
N VAL A 106 -11.28 -18.18 3.48
CA VAL A 106 -9.92 -18.67 3.23
C VAL A 106 -9.91 -19.73 2.13
N ASP A 107 -9.02 -19.56 1.16
CA ASP A 107 -8.83 -20.44 -0.01
C ASP A 107 -10.06 -20.57 -0.93
N GLN A 108 -11.02 -19.65 -0.81
CA GLN A 108 -12.21 -19.61 -1.68
C GLN A 108 -12.32 -18.25 -2.36
N PRO A 109 -12.01 -18.18 -3.68
CA PRO A 109 -12.18 -16.94 -4.42
C PRO A 109 -13.65 -16.54 -4.48
N GLY A 110 -13.90 -15.25 -4.34
CA GLY A 110 -15.21 -14.63 -4.51
C GLY A 110 -15.77 -14.86 -5.92
N PRO A 111 -17.11 -14.92 -6.06
CA PRO A 111 -17.74 -15.06 -7.37
C PRO A 111 -17.43 -13.84 -8.25
N PRO A 112 -17.58 -13.93 -9.59
CA PRO A 112 -17.41 -12.78 -10.47
C PRO A 112 -18.15 -11.53 -9.99
N GLY A 113 -17.41 -10.45 -9.72
CA GLY A 113 -17.95 -9.18 -9.22
C GLY A 113 -18.21 -9.09 -7.71
N GLY A 114 -18.00 -10.16 -6.94
CA GLY A 114 -18.13 -10.18 -5.48
C GLY A 114 -16.78 -10.32 -4.77
N PRO A 115 -16.69 -9.92 -3.48
CA PRO A 115 -15.46 -10.00 -2.69
C PRO A 115 -15.13 -11.44 -2.26
N PHE A 116 -13.86 -11.83 -2.10
CA PHE A 116 -12.68 -11.26 -2.76
C PHE A 116 -12.04 -12.34 -3.63
N ASN A 117 -11.41 -11.95 -4.73
CA ASN A 117 -10.62 -12.87 -5.55
C ASN A 117 -9.28 -12.21 -5.88
N GLU A 118 -8.32 -12.46 -5.00
CA GLU A 118 -6.96 -11.90 -4.99
C GLU A 118 -6.93 -10.38 -4.70
N PRO A 119 -7.38 -9.95 -3.49
CA PRO A 119 -7.45 -8.55 -3.11
C PRO A 119 -6.06 -7.92 -2.91
N THR A 120 -5.94 -6.64 -3.27
CA THR A 120 -4.65 -5.93 -3.33
C THR A 120 -4.43 -4.96 -2.17
N ARG A 121 -5.47 -4.25 -1.71
CA ARG A 121 -5.39 -3.30 -0.59
C ARG A 121 -6.71 -3.24 0.16
N ALA A 122 -6.66 -3.01 1.46
CA ALA A 122 -7.81 -2.66 2.28
C ALA A 122 -7.47 -1.45 3.18
N VAL A 123 -8.34 -0.45 3.21
CA VAL A 123 -8.22 0.75 4.05
C VAL A 123 -9.56 1.09 4.68
N LEU A 124 -9.57 1.91 5.74
CA LEU A 124 -10.80 2.53 6.23
C LEU A 124 -10.90 4.00 5.81
N SER A 125 -12.12 4.46 5.60
CA SER A 125 -12.46 5.89 5.61
C SER A 125 -12.51 6.43 7.04
N ALA A 126 -12.61 7.76 7.18
CA ALA A 126 -12.82 8.42 8.47
C ALA A 126 -14.15 8.02 9.17
N SER A 127 -15.14 7.54 8.42
CA SER A 127 -16.40 7.01 8.95
C SER A 127 -16.29 5.57 9.44
N GLY A 128 -15.14 4.91 9.25
CA GLY A 128 -14.90 3.51 9.62
C GLY A 128 -15.39 2.49 8.60
N GLU A 129 -15.81 2.92 7.41
CA GLU A 129 -16.17 2.02 6.31
C GLU A 129 -14.92 1.50 5.61
N MET A 130 -14.92 0.22 5.24
CA MET A 130 -13.77 -0.44 4.62
C MET A 130 -13.86 -0.37 3.10
N TYR A 131 -12.75 0.02 2.47
CA TYR A 131 -12.57 0.03 1.03
C TYR A 131 -11.52 -1.02 0.66
N VAL A 132 -11.85 -1.87 -0.30
CA VAL A 132 -10.95 -2.94 -0.76
C VAL A 132 -10.81 -2.89 -2.27
N SER A 133 -9.58 -2.79 -2.78
CA SER A 133 -9.28 -3.02 -4.19
C SER A 133 -9.11 -4.51 -4.42
N ASP A 134 -9.89 -5.06 -5.35
CA ASP A 134 -9.86 -6.48 -5.71
C ASP A 134 -9.39 -6.61 -7.16
N GLY A 135 -8.11 -6.94 -7.30
CA GLY A 135 -7.34 -6.49 -8.46
C GLY A 135 -6.71 -7.56 -9.33
N TYR A 136 -6.18 -8.64 -8.74
CA TYR A 136 -5.51 -9.67 -9.54
C TYR A 136 -6.50 -10.65 -10.17
N GLY A 137 -7.56 -11.02 -9.43
CA GLY A 137 -8.62 -11.90 -9.93
C GLY A 137 -9.91 -11.16 -10.32
N GLN A 138 -9.98 -9.84 -10.10
CA GLN A 138 -11.14 -9.00 -10.43
C GLN A 138 -10.70 -7.64 -11.01
N SER A 139 -11.68 -6.79 -11.32
CA SER A 139 -11.47 -5.39 -11.67
C SER A 139 -12.52 -4.57 -10.92
N ARG A 140 -12.47 -4.66 -9.59
CA ARG A 140 -13.49 -4.15 -8.68
C ARG A 140 -12.88 -3.39 -7.52
N VAL A 141 -13.67 -2.45 -6.99
CA VAL A 141 -13.49 -1.89 -5.66
C VAL A 141 -14.77 -2.11 -4.87
N HIS A 142 -14.61 -2.53 -3.62
CA HIS A 142 -15.71 -2.81 -2.69
C HIS A 142 -15.66 -1.79 -1.54
N ARG A 143 -16.77 -1.11 -1.29
CA ARG A 143 -17.00 -0.33 -0.06
C ARG A 143 -17.93 -1.15 0.84
N MET A 144 -17.53 -1.31 2.08
CA MET A 144 -18.11 -2.27 3.02
C MET A 144 -18.28 -1.63 4.39
N THR A 145 -19.19 -2.15 5.21
CA THR A 145 -19.27 -1.79 6.62
C THR A 145 -18.01 -2.28 7.35
N ALA A 146 -17.76 -1.77 8.57
CA ALA A 146 -16.65 -2.23 9.41
C ALA A 146 -16.69 -3.74 9.72
N ASP A 147 -17.89 -4.33 9.67
CA ASP A 147 -18.17 -5.75 9.88
C ASP A 147 -18.11 -6.59 8.59
N GLY A 148 -17.87 -5.96 7.44
CA GLY A 148 -17.64 -6.64 6.16
C GLY A 148 -18.89 -6.89 5.32
N GLU A 149 -20.00 -6.22 5.60
CA GLU A 149 -21.16 -6.23 4.70
C GLU A 149 -20.90 -5.29 3.52
N VAL A 150 -21.09 -5.77 2.29
CA VAL A 150 -20.90 -4.95 1.09
C VAL A 150 -21.98 -3.87 1.01
N ILE A 151 -21.57 -2.60 0.99
CA ILE A 151 -22.44 -1.44 0.77
C ILE A 151 -22.59 -1.20 -0.73
N VAL A 152 -21.46 -1.10 -1.44
CA VAL A 152 -21.42 -0.90 -2.89
C VAL A 152 -20.17 -1.54 -3.49
N SER A 153 -20.28 -2.01 -4.72
CA SER A 153 -19.15 -2.51 -5.50
C SER A 153 -19.22 -1.94 -6.91
N TRP A 154 -18.12 -1.39 -7.39
CA TRP A 154 -18.04 -0.78 -8.72
C TRP A 154 -16.75 -1.20 -9.43
N GLY A 155 -16.63 -0.87 -10.71
CA GLY A 155 -15.54 -1.33 -11.57
C GLY A 155 -15.96 -2.36 -12.60
N ALA A 156 -15.25 -2.42 -13.71
CA ALA A 156 -15.30 -3.52 -14.67
C ALA A 156 -13.95 -3.60 -15.40
N PRO A 157 -13.58 -4.73 -16.03
CA PRO A 157 -12.36 -4.79 -16.82
C PRO A 157 -12.40 -3.80 -17.99
N GLY A 158 -11.36 -2.99 -18.18
CA GLY A 158 -11.26 -2.09 -19.33
C GLY A 158 -10.34 -0.89 -19.12
N THR A 159 -10.52 0.15 -19.93
CA THR A 159 -9.66 1.34 -19.98
C THR A 159 -10.44 2.65 -19.92
N GLY A 160 -11.77 2.61 -19.96
CA GLY A 160 -12.63 3.78 -19.80
C GLY A 160 -12.72 4.28 -18.34
N PRO A 161 -13.39 5.42 -18.12
CA PRO A 161 -13.73 5.90 -16.77
C PRO A 161 -14.58 4.86 -16.01
N GLY A 162 -14.17 4.52 -14.79
CA GLY A 162 -14.82 3.48 -13.99
C GLY A 162 -14.49 2.04 -14.39
N GLU A 163 -13.66 1.84 -15.42
CA GLU A 163 -13.09 0.54 -15.76
C GLU A 163 -11.67 0.44 -15.22
N PHE A 164 -11.23 -0.77 -14.87
CA PHE A 164 -9.92 -1.02 -14.29
C PHE A 164 -9.18 -2.13 -15.02
N ASN A 165 -7.86 -2.04 -15.01
CA ASN A 165 -6.94 -3.09 -15.40
C ASN A 165 -5.95 -3.28 -14.24
N LEU A 166 -6.28 -4.22 -13.36
CA LEU A 166 -5.51 -4.52 -12.15
C LEU A 166 -5.48 -3.32 -11.17
N PRO A 167 -6.62 -2.97 -10.55
CA PRO A 167 -6.66 -1.98 -9.47
C PRO A 167 -5.81 -2.49 -8.29
N HIS A 168 -4.72 -1.80 -8.00
CA HIS A 168 -3.66 -2.29 -7.12
C HIS A 168 -3.65 -1.63 -5.75
N ASP A 169 -4.21 -0.42 -5.66
CA ASP A 169 -4.42 0.29 -4.40
C ASP A 169 -5.79 0.96 -4.39
N VAL A 170 -6.36 1.09 -3.20
CA VAL A 170 -7.46 2.00 -2.91
C VAL A 170 -7.11 2.78 -1.64
N THR A 171 -7.24 4.11 -1.71
CA THR A 171 -7.03 5.01 -0.59
C THR A 171 -8.13 6.07 -0.56
N VAL A 172 -8.57 6.49 0.64
CA VAL A 172 -9.65 7.47 0.82
C VAL A 172 -9.12 8.69 1.55
N ASP A 173 -9.38 9.90 1.03
CA ASP A 173 -9.01 11.15 1.71
C ASP A 173 -10.05 11.58 2.75
N HIS A 174 -9.74 12.63 3.49
CA HIS A 174 -10.63 13.20 4.52
C HIS A 174 -11.91 13.86 3.95
N ASN A 175 -12.05 14.00 2.63
CA ASN A 175 -13.23 14.51 1.94
C ASN A 175 -14.05 13.38 1.30
N ASP A 176 -13.77 12.12 1.67
CA ASP A 176 -14.39 10.92 1.10
C ASP A 176 -14.15 10.76 -0.42
N ARG A 177 -13.07 11.34 -0.97
CA ARG A 177 -12.60 11.01 -2.30
C ARG A 177 -11.81 9.71 -2.26
N VAL A 178 -12.10 8.84 -3.22
CA VAL A 178 -11.52 7.50 -3.32
C VAL A 178 -10.55 7.48 -4.49
N TYR A 179 -9.26 7.31 -4.19
CA TYR A 179 -8.16 7.23 -5.14
C TYR A 179 -7.89 5.76 -5.42
N ILE A 180 -7.90 5.37 -6.70
CA ILE A 180 -7.65 4.00 -7.13
C ILE A 180 -6.48 3.99 -8.10
N LEU A 181 -5.40 3.34 -7.70
CA LEU A 181 -4.24 3.10 -8.57
C LEU A 181 -4.56 1.96 -9.53
N ASP A 182 -4.84 2.31 -10.77
CA ASP A 182 -5.15 1.40 -11.86
C ASP A 182 -3.86 1.04 -12.58
N ARG A 183 -3.12 0.09 -11.97
CA ARG A 183 -1.72 -0.20 -12.29
C ARG A 183 -1.52 -0.54 -13.75
N GLY A 184 -2.37 -1.40 -14.31
CA GLY A 184 -2.24 -1.87 -15.69
C GLY A 184 -2.56 -0.79 -16.72
N ASN A 185 -3.33 0.23 -16.34
CA ASN A 185 -3.61 1.41 -17.19
C ASN A 185 -2.72 2.61 -16.88
N LEU A 186 -1.76 2.48 -15.96
CA LEU A 186 -0.77 3.52 -15.63
C LEU A 186 -1.42 4.84 -15.16
N ARG A 187 -2.51 4.75 -14.41
CA ARG A 187 -3.29 5.91 -13.98
C ARG A 187 -3.77 5.81 -12.54
N CYS A 188 -4.20 6.94 -11.99
CA CYS A 188 -5.01 6.99 -10.78
C CYS A 188 -6.39 7.53 -11.17
N GLN A 189 -7.46 6.80 -10.87
CA GLN A 189 -8.82 7.30 -11.02
C GLN A 189 -9.36 7.73 -9.66
N ILE A 190 -10.09 8.84 -9.63
CA ILE A 190 -10.65 9.43 -8.42
C ILE A 190 -12.16 9.36 -8.50
N PHE A 191 -12.78 8.86 -7.43
CA PHE A 191 -14.23 8.67 -7.30
C PHE A 191 -14.74 9.37 -6.04
N ASN A 192 -16.05 9.56 -5.95
CA ASN A 192 -16.68 9.80 -4.66
C ASN A 192 -16.98 8.48 -3.93
N ASN A 193 -17.46 8.57 -2.69
CA ASN A 193 -17.82 7.40 -1.88
C ASN A 193 -19.00 6.56 -2.42
N ASN A 194 -19.74 7.03 -3.43
CA ASN A 194 -20.77 6.26 -4.12
C ASN A 194 -20.23 5.48 -5.33
N GLY A 195 -18.92 5.58 -5.61
CA GLY A 195 -18.28 4.93 -6.76
C GLY A 195 -18.52 5.68 -8.08
N GLU A 196 -18.92 6.96 -8.02
CA GLU A 196 -19.07 7.79 -9.22
C GLU A 196 -17.72 8.40 -9.59
N TYR A 197 -17.32 8.23 -10.86
CA TYR A 197 -16.08 8.76 -11.39
C TYR A 197 -16.07 10.29 -11.34
N LEU A 198 -14.98 10.88 -10.83
CA LEU A 198 -14.76 12.33 -10.76
C LEU A 198 -13.73 12.78 -11.79
N THR A 199 -12.52 12.22 -11.75
CA THR A 199 -11.39 12.59 -12.61
C THR A 199 -10.29 11.51 -12.59
N GLU A 200 -9.21 11.70 -13.35
CA GLU A 200 -8.06 10.81 -13.37
C GLU A 200 -6.73 11.54 -13.63
N TRP A 201 -5.62 10.89 -13.26
CA TRP A 201 -4.25 11.29 -13.58
C TRP A 201 -3.54 10.18 -14.34
N THR A 202 -2.80 10.50 -15.39
CA THR A 202 -2.22 9.50 -16.32
C THR A 202 -0.69 9.50 -16.40
N ASP A 203 -0.01 10.43 -15.74
CA ASP A 203 1.46 10.47 -15.68
C ASP A 203 2.02 9.63 -14.52
N LEU A 204 1.61 8.37 -14.45
CA LEU A 204 2.10 7.37 -13.49
C LEU A 204 2.80 6.21 -14.20
N ARG A 205 3.64 5.47 -13.47
CA ARG A 205 4.48 4.38 -13.98
C ARG A 205 4.27 3.11 -13.18
N SER A 206 3.26 2.31 -13.55
CA SER A 206 2.86 1.10 -12.81
C SER A 206 2.65 1.42 -11.32
N PRO A 207 1.75 2.38 -10.98
CA PRO A 207 1.55 2.79 -9.59
C PRO A 207 1.05 1.60 -8.75
N ASN A 208 1.72 1.34 -7.63
CA ASN A 208 1.50 0.15 -6.82
C ASN A 208 0.87 0.46 -5.45
N ASP A 209 1.30 1.51 -4.76
CA ASP A 209 0.79 1.84 -3.42
C ASP A 209 0.75 3.35 -3.23
N LEU A 210 -0.27 3.81 -2.50
CA LEU A 210 -0.53 5.21 -2.20
C LEU A 210 -0.66 5.40 -0.69
N PHE A 211 -0.06 6.46 -0.19
CA PHE A 211 -0.28 6.96 1.16
C PHE A 211 -0.65 8.45 1.13
N ILE A 212 -1.62 8.84 1.96
CA ILE A 212 -1.95 10.26 2.21
C ILE A 212 -1.46 10.59 3.62
N ASP A 213 -0.55 11.56 3.73
CA ASP A 213 -0.04 12.00 5.03
C ASP A 213 -0.97 13.00 5.73
N SER A 214 -0.60 13.40 6.95
CA SER A 214 -1.37 14.33 7.77
C SER A 214 -1.49 15.74 7.19
N ASP A 215 -0.62 16.09 6.23
CA ASP A 215 -0.64 17.37 5.53
C ASP A 215 -1.46 17.30 4.23
N ASN A 216 -2.18 16.18 4.01
CA ASN A 216 -2.94 15.89 2.80
C ASN A 216 -2.07 15.83 1.55
N VAL A 217 -0.86 15.30 1.69
CA VAL A 217 0.04 15.04 0.57
C VAL A 217 0.07 13.55 0.24
N ILE A 218 -0.05 13.27 -1.06
CA ILE A 218 -0.04 11.94 -1.63
C ILE A 218 1.41 11.53 -1.93
N HIS A 219 1.75 10.32 -1.51
CA HIS A 219 3.01 9.66 -1.80
C HIS A 219 2.72 8.35 -2.51
N ILE A 220 3.32 8.13 -3.67
CA ILE A 220 3.08 6.95 -4.50
C ILE A 220 4.38 6.20 -4.75
N ALA A 221 4.40 4.90 -4.43
CA ALA A 221 5.39 3.98 -4.96
C ALA A 221 4.99 3.55 -6.37
N GLU A 222 5.83 3.89 -7.33
CA GLU A 222 5.60 3.58 -8.74
C GLU A 222 6.58 2.51 -9.21
N GLY A 223 6.02 1.39 -9.68
CA GLY A 223 6.77 0.21 -10.11
C GLY A 223 7.79 0.49 -11.22
N GLY A 224 7.59 1.57 -11.99
CA GLY A 224 8.58 2.11 -12.93
C GLY A 224 9.70 2.93 -12.26
N GLN A 225 10.20 2.43 -11.13
CA GLN A 225 11.37 2.91 -10.40
C GLN A 225 11.29 4.38 -9.97
N ARG A 226 10.14 4.80 -9.42
CA ARG A 226 9.92 6.19 -9.03
C ARG A 226 9.10 6.31 -7.73
N ILE A 227 9.39 7.33 -6.95
CA ILE A 227 8.48 7.87 -5.94
C ILE A 227 7.89 9.17 -6.50
N SER A 228 6.58 9.35 -6.36
CA SER A 228 5.90 10.63 -6.60
C SER A 228 5.32 11.19 -5.31
N ILE A 229 5.55 12.48 -5.08
CA ILE A 229 4.88 13.29 -4.07
C ILE A 229 4.00 14.30 -4.79
N MET A 230 2.72 14.37 -4.43
CA MET A 230 1.74 15.24 -5.11
C MET A 230 0.65 15.73 -4.16
N THR A 231 -0.04 16.80 -4.54
CA THR A 231 -1.24 17.27 -3.84
C THR A 231 -2.41 16.31 -4.05
N LEU A 232 -3.48 16.44 -3.24
CA LEU A 232 -4.71 15.68 -3.43
C LEU A 232 -5.38 15.89 -4.81
N ASP A 233 -5.03 16.95 -5.54
CA ASP A 233 -5.56 17.26 -6.86
C ASP A 233 -4.64 16.76 -8.00
N GLY A 234 -3.51 16.13 -7.65
CA GLY A 234 -2.58 15.52 -8.59
C GLY A 234 -1.45 16.43 -9.07
N GLU A 235 -1.29 17.61 -8.45
CA GLU A 235 -0.16 18.49 -8.77
C GLU A 235 1.13 17.91 -8.18
N VAL A 236 2.12 17.70 -9.04
CA VAL A 236 3.40 17.08 -8.63
C VAL A 236 4.22 18.07 -7.80
N ILE A 237 4.54 17.68 -6.56
CA ILE A 237 5.44 18.40 -5.66
C ILE A 237 6.88 18.00 -5.94
N GLY A 238 7.14 16.69 -5.99
CA GLY A 238 8.49 16.15 -6.13
C GLY A 238 8.49 14.71 -6.63
N ARG A 239 9.54 14.34 -7.36
CA ARG A 239 9.75 12.99 -7.90
C ARG A 239 11.22 12.64 -7.90
N TRP A 240 11.54 11.41 -7.55
CA TRP A 240 12.88 10.85 -7.71
C TRP A 240 12.83 9.34 -7.90
N GLY A 241 13.97 8.77 -8.21
CA GLY A 241 14.12 7.36 -8.52
C GLY A 241 14.52 7.13 -9.97
N GLU A 242 15.35 6.12 -10.15
CA GLU A 242 15.74 5.56 -11.44
C GLU A 242 16.14 4.10 -11.22
N LYS A 243 16.31 3.35 -12.31
CA LYS A 243 16.73 1.96 -12.23
C LYS A 243 18.15 1.83 -11.69
N GLY A 244 18.34 1.07 -10.62
CA GLY A 244 19.65 0.72 -10.09
C GLY A 244 19.61 0.39 -8.59
N ASP A 245 20.77 0.12 -8.03
CA ASP A 245 20.90 -0.37 -6.65
C ASP A 245 21.51 0.64 -5.67
N ALA A 246 21.94 1.81 -6.17
CA ALA A 246 22.51 2.87 -5.33
C ALA A 246 21.44 3.48 -4.40
N PRO A 247 21.83 4.18 -3.32
CA PRO A 247 20.89 4.90 -2.46
C PRO A 247 19.94 5.79 -3.28
N GLY A 248 18.64 5.60 -3.11
CA GLY A 248 17.59 6.35 -3.80
C GLY A 248 17.25 5.87 -5.21
N GLN A 249 17.96 4.85 -5.73
CA GLN A 249 17.57 4.11 -6.92
C GLN A 249 16.71 2.90 -6.55
N PHE A 250 15.95 2.40 -7.50
CA PHE A 250 15.11 1.21 -7.33
C PHE A 250 15.52 0.16 -8.34
N SER A 251 15.78 -1.06 -7.87
CA SER A 251 16.22 -2.17 -8.72
C SER A 251 15.11 -2.55 -9.70
N ASP A 252 13.92 -2.83 -9.16
CA ASP A 252 12.68 -3.07 -9.90
C ASP A 252 11.43 -3.10 -9.00
N SER A 253 10.36 -2.46 -9.47
CA SER A 253 9.03 -2.48 -8.85
C SER A 253 8.96 -2.03 -7.37
N PRO A 254 9.22 -0.74 -7.07
CA PRO A 254 8.76 -0.12 -5.82
C PRO A 254 7.28 -0.43 -5.61
N HIS A 255 6.93 -1.03 -4.48
CA HIS A 255 5.65 -1.69 -4.29
C HIS A 255 4.86 -1.16 -3.11
N GLY A 256 5.46 -1.09 -1.91
CA GLY A 256 4.82 -0.52 -0.72
C GLY A 256 5.42 0.82 -0.34
N ILE A 257 4.60 1.74 0.17
CA ILE A 257 5.04 3.04 0.69
C ILE A 257 4.30 3.42 1.98
N TRP A 258 5.04 3.97 2.95
CA TRP A 258 4.46 4.55 4.16
C TRP A 258 5.27 5.75 4.64
N ILE A 259 4.60 6.67 5.35
CA ILE A 259 5.22 7.85 5.94
C ILE A 259 4.93 7.87 7.44
N ASP A 260 5.97 7.97 8.25
CA ASP A 260 5.85 7.99 9.72
C ASP A 260 5.57 9.40 10.28
N SER A 261 5.42 9.53 11.59
CA SER A 261 5.07 10.82 12.23
C SER A 261 6.15 11.89 12.12
N LYS A 262 7.38 11.52 11.74
CA LYS A 262 8.49 12.44 11.47
C LYS A 262 8.56 12.87 10.01
N GLY A 263 7.71 12.29 9.16
CA GLY A 263 7.73 12.49 7.72
C GLY A 263 8.76 11.62 7.01
N ASP A 264 9.34 10.61 7.65
CA ASP A 264 10.28 9.70 6.98
C ASP A 264 9.50 8.75 6.06
N ILE A 265 10.03 8.48 4.86
CA ILE A 265 9.41 7.59 3.89
C ILE A 265 10.06 6.20 3.95
N TYR A 266 9.23 5.17 4.02
CA TYR A 266 9.64 3.77 3.88
C TYR A 266 9.11 3.24 2.55
N VAL A 267 10.00 2.67 1.72
CA VAL A 267 9.61 2.09 0.43
C VAL A 267 10.19 0.69 0.26
N SER A 268 9.34 -0.24 -0.13
CA SER A 268 9.73 -1.61 -0.45
C SER A 268 9.76 -1.88 -1.94
N GLU A 269 10.52 -2.89 -2.36
CA GLU A 269 10.44 -3.47 -3.70
C GLU A 269 10.05 -4.95 -3.64
N VAL A 270 9.36 -5.43 -4.67
CA VAL A 270 8.77 -6.79 -4.66
C VAL A 270 9.35 -7.76 -5.69
N ILE A 271 10.34 -7.32 -6.48
CA ILE A 271 11.02 -8.15 -7.48
C ILE A 271 12.47 -8.42 -7.08
N ALA A 272 13.19 -7.40 -6.64
CA ALA A 272 14.56 -7.53 -6.19
C ALA A 272 14.62 -7.88 -4.70
N ASP A 273 15.42 -8.89 -4.36
CA ASP A 273 15.53 -9.39 -3.00
C ASP A 273 16.18 -8.37 -2.06
N ARG A 274 15.66 -8.27 -0.83
CA ARG A 274 16.22 -7.42 0.23
C ARG A 274 16.31 -5.93 -0.13
N ARG A 275 15.36 -5.47 -0.95
CA ARG A 275 15.23 -4.07 -1.35
C ARG A 275 14.15 -3.38 -0.54
N PHE A 276 14.60 -2.67 0.48
CA PHE A 276 13.79 -1.86 1.35
C PHE A 276 14.61 -0.63 1.75
N GLN A 277 14.04 0.56 1.58
CA GLN A 277 14.73 1.82 1.81
C GLN A 277 13.93 2.72 2.75
N LYS A 278 14.65 3.37 3.66
CA LYS A 278 14.15 4.48 4.47
C LYS A 278 14.77 5.78 3.96
N PHE A 279 13.95 6.81 3.77
CA PHE A 279 14.33 8.17 3.43
C PHE A 279 13.96 9.07 4.61
N ALA A 280 14.96 9.57 5.35
CA ALA A 280 14.74 10.46 6.47
C ALA A 280 14.46 11.88 5.98
N ARG A 281 13.43 12.54 6.52
CA ARG A 281 13.12 13.94 6.21
C ARG A 281 14.22 14.86 6.75
N ILE A 282 14.63 15.87 5.99
CA ILE A 282 15.67 16.86 6.37
C ILE A 282 15.22 18.32 6.26
#